data_AF-A0A351L4B2-F1
#
_entry.id   AF-A0A351L4B2-F1
#
_cell.length_a   1.000
_cell.length_b   1.000
_cell.length_c   1.000
_cell.angle_alpha   90.00
_cell.angle_beta   90.00
_cell.angle_gamma   90.00
#
_symmetry.space_group_name_H-M   'P 1'
#
loop_
_entity.id
_entity.type
_entity.pdbx_description
1 polymer ?
#
loop_
_entity_poly.entity_id
_entity_poly.type
_entity_poly.pdbx_seq_one_letter_code
_entity_poly.pdbx_strand_id
1 'polypeptide(L)'
;MPKPSEYAVHLLINGGHREEVRFPTIQDFQKWYSGELVPKSGSDDFINVPIKNIQGEYMVVRPSSILAIRVEPVFTSSIDRSY
;
A
#
# COMPACT_ATOMS: atom_id res chain seq x y z
N MET A 1 -11.82 -10.14 17.37
CA MET A 1 -11.37 -8.81 16.89
C MET A 1 -12.19 -8.46 15.65
N PRO A 2 -12.58 -7.19 15.44
CA PRO A 2 -13.28 -6.79 14.22
C PRO A 2 -12.45 -7.11 12.97
N LYS A 3 -13.11 -7.34 11.83
CA LYS A 3 -12.44 -7.52 10.54
C LYS A 3 -12.06 -6.14 9.98
N PRO A 4 -10.80 -5.91 9.54
CA PRO A 4 -10.43 -4.66 8.88
C PRO A 4 -11.20 -4.46 7.58
N SER A 5 -11.56 -3.21 7.30
CA SER A 5 -12.21 -2.81 6.04
C SER A 5 -11.20 -2.75 4.90
N GLU A 6 -9.97 -2.32 5.20
CA GLU A 6 -8.84 -2.24 4.28
C GLU A 6 -7.53 -2.18 5.07
N TYR A 7 -6.40 -2.10 4.35
CA TYR A 7 -5.07 -1.95 4.91
C TYR A 7 -4.37 -0.74 4.29
N ALA A 8 -3.94 0.19 5.13
CA ALA A 8 -3.09 1.30 4.68
C ALA A 8 -1.64 0.84 4.67
N VAL A 9 -0.97 1.01 3.53
CA VAL A 9 0.43 0.69 3.30
C VAL A 9 1.17 2.00 3.08
N HIS A 10 2.05 2.34 4.01
CA HIS A 10 2.88 3.53 3.96
C HIS A 10 4.25 3.16 3.39
N LEU A 11 4.58 3.71 2.23
CA LEU A 11 5.89 3.58 1.59
C LEU A 11 6.74 4.79 1.97
N LEU A 12 7.84 4.56 2.66
CA LEU A 12 8.83 5.59 2.94
C LEU A 12 9.86 5.54 1.82
N ILE A 13 9.95 6.59 1.02
CA ILE A 13 10.77 6.65 -0.18
C ILE A 13 11.95 7.60 0.06
N ASN A 14 13.10 7.25 -0.51
CA ASN A 14 14.28 8.11 -0.50
C ASN A 14 13.93 9.54 -0.97
N GLY A 15 14.53 10.54 -0.34
CA GLY A 15 14.16 11.95 -0.50
C GLY A 15 13.10 12.46 0.48
N GLY A 16 12.64 11.61 1.42
CA GLY A 16 11.74 12.02 2.51
C GLY A 16 10.25 11.96 2.16
N HIS A 17 9.90 11.40 1.00
CA HIS A 17 8.52 11.21 0.60
C HIS A 17 7.88 10.05 1.36
N ARG A 18 6.61 10.24 1.76
CA ARG A 18 5.78 9.17 2.30
C ARG A 18 4.51 9.09 1.47
N GLU A 19 4.30 7.94 0.84
CA GLU A 19 3.09 7.66 0.08
C GLU A 19 2.22 6.64 0.81
N GLU A 20 0.90 6.83 0.76
CA GLU A 20 -0.06 5.93 1.39
C GLU A 20 -0.95 5.28 0.33
N VAL A 21 -0.91 3.95 0.25
CA VAL A 21 -1.74 3.18 -0.68
C VAL A 21 -2.68 2.23 0.08
N ARG A 22 -3.88 2.03 -0.44
CA ARG A 22 -4.92 1.20 0.20
C ARG A 22 -5.04 -0.16 -0.48
N PHE A 23 -4.87 -1.22 0.30
CA PHE A 23 -5.13 -2.59 -0.13
C PHE A 23 -6.44 -3.12 0.48
N PRO A 24 -7.34 -3.74 -0.31
CA PRO A 24 -8.60 -4.27 0.22
C PRO A 24 -8.39 -5.39 1.26
N THR A 25 -7.34 -6.19 1.09
CA THR A 25 -7.00 -7.29 1.99
C THR A 25 -5.50 -7.34 2.26
N ILE A 26 -5.12 -7.94 3.39
CA ILE A 26 -3.70 -8.17 3.70
C ILE A 26 -3.08 -9.16 2.71
N GLN A 27 -3.87 -10.11 2.19
CA GLN A 27 -3.42 -11.08 1.20
C GLN A 27 -3.04 -10.40 -0.12
N ASP A 28 -3.79 -9.38 -0.56
CA ASP A 28 -3.44 -8.59 -1.74
C ASP A 28 -2.08 -7.90 -1.57
N PHE A 29 -1.84 -7.29 -0.39
CA PHE A 29 -0.54 -6.71 -0.06
C PHE A 29 0.56 -7.77 -0.05
N GLN A 30 0.36 -8.90 0.65
CA GLN A 30 1.35 -9.98 0.75
C GLN A 30 1.72 -10.55 -0.63
N LYS A 31 0.75 -10.66 -1.54
CA LYS A 31 0.97 -11.12 -2.91
C LYS A 31 1.87 -10.15 -3.69
N TRP A 32 1.59 -8.85 -3.62
CA TRP A 32 2.42 -7.84 -4.27
C TRP A 32 3.82 -7.75 -3.63
N TYR A 33 3.87 -7.71 -2.29
CA TYR A 33 5.11 -7.61 -1.54
C TYR A 33 6.06 -8.77 -1.85
N SER A 34 5.59 -10.01 -1.75
CA SER A 34 6.43 -11.19 -1.97
C SER A 34 6.64 -11.53 -3.45
N GLY A 35 5.67 -11.24 -4.31
CA GLY A 35 5.70 -11.61 -5.73
C GLY A 35 6.36 -10.59 -6.65
N GLU A 36 6.31 -9.31 -6.31
CA GLU A 36 6.80 -8.23 -7.18
C GLU A 36 7.89 -7.40 -6.51
N LEU A 37 7.64 -6.92 -5.29
CA LEU A 37 8.54 -5.97 -4.64
C LEU A 37 9.84 -6.63 -4.14
N VAL A 38 9.74 -7.64 -3.27
CA VAL A 38 10.90 -8.30 -2.66
C VAL A 38 11.87 -8.89 -3.68
N PRO A 39 11.41 -9.61 -4.73
CA PRO A 39 12.30 -10.15 -5.76
C PRO A 39 13.09 -9.07 -6.52
N LYS A 40 12.56 -7.85 -6.55
CA LYS A 40 13.15 -6.69 -7.22
C LYS A 40 13.70 -5.65 -6.24
N SER A 41 13.89 -5.99 -4.96
CA SER A 41 14.23 -5.02 -3.90
C SER A 41 15.46 -4.16 -4.18
N GLY A 42 16.46 -4.65 -4.92
CA GLY A 42 17.63 -3.88 -5.34
C GLY A 42 17.52 -3.25 -6.74
N SER A 43 16.38 -3.38 -7.41
CA SER A 43 16.18 -2.89 -8.77
C SER A 43 15.89 -1.39 -8.77
N ASP A 44 16.55 -0.69 -9.69
CA ASP A 44 16.22 0.67 -10.05
C ASP A 44 15.11 0.73 -11.11
N ASP A 45 14.60 -0.38 -11.65
CA ASP A 45 13.48 -0.34 -12.58
C ASP A 45 12.17 0.02 -11.86
N PHE A 46 11.24 0.59 -12.61
CA PHE A 46 9.91 0.88 -12.09
C PHE A 46 9.08 -0.40 -12.00
N ILE A 47 8.42 -0.58 -10.85
CA ILE A 47 7.35 -1.58 -10.66
C ILE A 47 6.03 -0.87 -10.39
N ASN A 48 4.92 -1.51 -10.75
CA ASN A 48 3.59 -1.02 -10.43
C ASN A 48 3.29 -1.16 -8.93
N VAL A 49 2.59 -0.19 -8.36
CA VAL A 49 1.92 -0.32 -7.07
C VAL A 49 0.43 -0.51 -7.31
N PRO A 50 -0.19 -1.59 -6.82
CA PRO A 50 -1.62 -1.84 -6.99
C PRO A 50 -2.48 -0.83 -6.22
N ILE A 51 -2.69 0.36 -6.78
CA ILE A 51 -3.67 1.33 -6.28
C ILE A 51 -5.04 1.01 -6.87
N LYS A 52 -6.06 0.89 -6.01
CA LYS A 52 -7.43 0.51 -6.41
C LYS A 52 -8.49 1.56 -6.03
N ASN A 53 -8.06 2.55 -5.27
CA ASN A 53 -8.91 3.56 -4.64
C ASN A 53 -9.10 4.81 -5.52
N ILE A 54 -8.37 4.95 -6.64
CA ILE A 54 -8.49 6.11 -7.52
C ILE A 54 -8.56 5.66 -8.98
N GLN A 55 -9.67 5.97 -9.64
CA GLN A 55 -9.89 5.63 -11.05
C GLN A 55 -9.02 6.51 -11.95
N GLY A 56 -8.34 5.89 -12.92
CA GLY A 56 -7.51 6.59 -13.91
C GLY A 56 -6.10 6.92 -13.42
N GLU A 57 -5.74 6.56 -12.19
CA GLU A 57 -4.39 6.73 -11.65
C GLU A 57 -3.58 5.45 -11.74
N TYR A 58 -2.26 5.63 -11.83
CA TYR A 58 -1.28 4.56 -11.86
C TYR A 58 -0.03 5.02 -11.11
N MET A 59 0.46 4.20 -10.19
CA MET A 59 1.64 4.52 -9.40
C MET A 59 2.76 3.53 -9.73
N VAL A 60 3.96 4.06 -9.96
CA VAL A 60 5.18 3.25 -10.05
C VAL A 60 6.23 3.72 -9.08
N VAL A 61 7.05 2.78 -8.61
CA VAL A 61 8.16 3.08 -7.70
C VAL A 61 9.38 2.27 -8.10
N ARG A 62 10.56 2.80 -7.81
CA ARG A 62 11.81 2.05 -7.84
C ARG A 62 11.96 1.29 -6.51
N PRO A 63 11.93 -0.04 -6.50
CA PRO A 63 12.05 -0.81 -5.25
C PRO A 63 13.27 -0.43 -4.41
N SER A 64 14.41 -0.17 -5.06
CA SER A 64 15.67 0.26 -4.41
C SER A 64 15.55 1.56 -3.60
N SER A 65 14.53 2.36 -3.89
CA SER A 65 14.28 3.64 -3.23
C SER A 65 13.31 3.55 -2.05
N ILE A 66 12.71 2.37 -1.79
CA ILE A 66 11.85 2.16 -0.63
C ILE A 66 12.72 1.88 0.59
N LEU A 67 12.68 2.78 1.57
CA LEU A 67 13.45 2.71 2.82
C LEU A 67 12.73 1.89 3.89
N ALA A 68 11.40 1.99 3.94
CA ALA A 68 10.59 1.24 4.90
C ALA A 68 9.15 1.11 4.41
N ILE A 69 8.46 0.10 4.94
CA ILE A 69 7.04 -0.16 4.69
C ILE A 69 6.35 -0.37 6.02
N ARG A 70 5.31 0.40 6.30
CA ARG A 70 4.40 0.18 7.43
C ARG A 70 3.04 -0.21 6.91
N VAL A 71 2.48 -1.29 7.45
CA VAL A 71 1.13 -1.76 7.10
C VAL A 71 0.26 -1.71 8.34
N GLU A 72 -0.93 -1.11 8.22
CA GLU A 72 -1.88 -1.04 9.32
C GLU A 72 -3.31 -1.37 8.88
N PRO A 73 -4.08 -2.12 9.69
CA PRO A 73 -5.48 -2.36 9.42
C PRO A 73 -6.30 -1.09 9.67
N VAL A 74 -7.24 -0.81 8.78
CA VAL A 74 -8.17 0.32 8.89
C VAL A 74 -9.56 -0.23 9.13
N PHE A 75 -10.21 0.27 10.18
CA PHE A 75 -11.56 -0.11 10.56
C PHE A 75 -12.49 1.08 10.31
N THR A 76 -13.40 0.96 9.35
CA THR A 76 -14.45 1.97 9.17
C THR A 76 -15.53 1.74 10.22
N SER A 77 -15.60 2.58 11.24
CA SER A 77 -16.76 2.62 12.13
C SER A 77 -17.90 3.34 11.41
N SER A 78 -19.03 2.67 11.22
CA SER A 78 -20.28 3.35 10.90
C SER A 78 -20.70 4.18 12.12
N ILE A 79 -20.30 5.45 12.20
CA ILE A 79 -21.07 6.41 12.99
C ILE A 79 -22.29 6.71 12.11
N ASP A 80 -23.34 5.93 12.30
CA ASP A 80 -24.66 6.26 11.76
C ASP A 80 -25.14 7.51 12.51
N ARG A 81 -24.91 8.70 11.93
CA ARG A 81 -25.45 9.96 12.45
C ARG A 81 -26.87 10.11 11.92
N SER A 82 -27.80 9.37 12.48
CA SER A 82 -29.21 9.73 12.39
C SER A 82 -29.47 10.95 13.28
N TYR A 83 -29.81 12.07 12.64
CA TYR A 83 -30.39 13.26 13.29
C TYR A 83 -31.88 13.06 13.53
#